data_AF-A0A851HJL6-F1
#
_entry.id   AF-A0A851HJL6-F1
#
_cell.length_a   1.000
_cell.length_b   1.000
_cell.length_c   1.000
_cell.angle_alpha   90.00
_cell.angle_beta   90.00
_cell.angle_gamma   90.00
#
_symmetry.space_group_name_H-M   'P 1'
#
loop_
_entity.id
_entity.type
_entity.pdbx_description
1 polymer ?
#
loop_
_entity_poly.entity_id
_entity_poly.type
_entity_poly.pdbx_seq_one_letter_code
_entity_poly.pdbx_strand_id
1 'polypeptide(L)'
;MSASSLFTTPQSSHQSRSSRRRRASVGLSLVLIGALGLTACGPSADDPTEAAEQFGQQLGSDQFEALQDATLTDESVDPERLAEATAALENYPVTVTLDAASIDENDDDDTTTATAEYTVTWDLTGGSEAAPETESEAESGEDAPDESSEQWSYTTQAMMVWHEENATWIPQLSSDTLVPGLADGGQVAVATDAAERGNIFDSEGQSLATDRPVRKIGIDKTHLRNQLSAEETEPTDAEIEEAVTQSATDLAEALDLEAETFVDRTLNAGELAWVEFIVLRDDGETEIPLDEINEIPGAVANEDTMVLGPTSTFARSLLGTFGQPNAEQIENSDGQLIAGESTGLSGLQRMYNDELAGTDGLTITVDNAEATGEQPTSQPVEFSRDASDGTSITTTLDTRVQQLAEQMLDESDVPSGMVVIRPSDGHILAAADGPAETSWPLAMSGAYPPGSTFKMVTALAMLRNGATPESTVTCPETTNIGGTEISNFDGSSGLRVGLVV
;
A
#
# COMPACT_ATOMS: atom_id res chain seq x y z
N MET A 1 61.26 -33.27 -5.17
CA MET A 1 60.88 -34.42 -6.01
C MET A 1 59.37 -34.42 -6.10
N SER A 2 58.89 -34.17 -7.30
CA SER A 2 57.50 -34.05 -7.71
C SER A 2 56.71 -35.34 -7.55
N ALA A 3 55.41 -35.23 -7.27
CA ALA A 3 54.35 -35.80 -8.11
C ALA A 3 52.98 -35.25 -7.68
N SER A 4 52.39 -34.47 -8.57
CA SER A 4 50.96 -34.16 -8.64
C SER A 4 50.14 -35.44 -8.91
N SER A 5 48.88 -35.49 -8.46
CA SER A 5 47.71 -35.53 -9.36
C SER A 5 46.42 -35.92 -8.62
N LEU A 6 45.39 -35.06 -8.80
CA LEU A 6 43.94 -35.33 -8.93
C LEU A 6 43.23 -36.17 -7.85
N PHE A 7 42.28 -35.56 -7.13
CA PHE A 7 40.90 -36.07 -7.08
C PHE A 7 39.90 -34.98 -6.68
N THR A 8 39.08 -34.67 -7.68
CA THR A 8 37.78 -33.99 -7.75
C THR A 8 36.88 -34.03 -6.50
N THR A 9 36.36 -32.85 -6.17
CA THR A 9 35.22 -32.53 -5.29
C THR A 9 33.90 -33.12 -5.81
N PRO A 10 33.03 -33.72 -4.98
CA PRO A 10 31.62 -33.86 -5.32
C PRO A 10 30.84 -32.67 -4.75
N GLN A 11 30.37 -31.82 -5.66
CA GLN A 11 29.28 -30.86 -5.44
C GLN A 11 28.01 -31.64 -5.08
N SER A 12 27.51 -31.51 -3.85
CA SER A 12 26.16 -31.97 -3.49
C SER A 12 25.14 -30.97 -4.06
N SER A 13 24.58 -31.31 -5.21
CA SER A 13 23.38 -30.66 -5.74
C SER A 13 22.18 -31.08 -4.91
N HIS A 14 21.71 -30.19 -4.03
CA HIS A 14 20.34 -30.29 -3.52
C HIS A 14 19.40 -29.91 -4.66
N GLN A 15 18.93 -30.93 -5.39
CA GLN A 15 17.78 -30.81 -6.27
C GLN A 15 16.55 -30.47 -5.41
N SER A 16 16.14 -29.21 -5.52
CA SER A 16 14.78 -28.76 -5.22
C SER A 16 13.78 -29.68 -5.94
N ARG A 17 13.00 -30.42 -5.15
CA ARG A 17 11.80 -31.11 -5.63
C ARG A 17 10.77 -30.02 -5.91
N SER A 18 10.67 -29.62 -7.17
CA SER A 18 9.52 -28.85 -7.66
C SER A 18 8.26 -29.69 -7.49
N SER A 19 7.42 -29.31 -6.53
CA SER A 19 6.03 -29.74 -6.49
C SER A 19 5.33 -29.12 -7.70
N ARG A 20 5.23 -29.89 -8.79
CA ARG A 20 4.30 -29.59 -9.89
C ARG A 20 2.89 -29.56 -9.31
N ARG A 21 2.38 -28.36 -8.99
CA ARG A 21 0.95 -28.13 -8.81
C ARG A 21 0.26 -28.54 -10.11
N ARG A 22 -0.54 -29.59 -10.04
CA ARG A 22 -1.44 -29.99 -11.10
C ARG A 22 -2.39 -28.83 -11.34
N ARG A 23 -2.30 -28.18 -12.50
CA ARG A 23 -3.39 -27.35 -13.02
C ARG A 23 -4.61 -28.26 -13.10
N ALA A 24 -5.61 -27.99 -12.26
CA ALA A 24 -6.93 -28.56 -12.41
C ALA A 24 -7.49 -28.00 -13.71
N SER A 25 -7.55 -28.85 -14.73
CA SER A 25 -8.27 -28.59 -15.96
C SER A 25 -9.75 -28.51 -15.62
N VAL A 26 -10.29 -27.29 -15.60
CA VAL A 26 -11.73 -27.05 -15.63
C VAL A 26 -12.28 -27.71 -16.90
N GLY A 27 -13.21 -28.63 -16.71
CA GLY A 27 -13.81 -29.42 -17.77
C GLY A 27 -14.64 -28.54 -18.69
N LEU A 28 -14.14 -28.36 -19.92
CA LEU A 28 -14.90 -27.80 -21.03
C LEU A 28 -16.04 -28.77 -21.38
N SER A 29 -17.26 -28.39 -21.03
CA SER A 29 -18.48 -29.08 -21.46
C SER A 29 -18.56 -29.05 -22.98
N LEU A 30 -18.53 -30.24 -23.60
CA LEU A 30 -18.78 -30.49 -25.02
C LEU A 30 -20.23 -30.06 -25.36
N VAL A 31 -20.40 -28.83 -25.83
CA VAL A 31 -21.60 -28.41 -26.55
C VAL A 31 -21.50 -28.99 -27.97
N LEU A 32 -22.52 -29.76 -28.34
CA LEU A 32 -22.70 -30.32 -29.68
C LEU A 32 -22.73 -29.18 -30.72
N ILE A 33 -21.69 -29.10 -31.54
CA ILE A 33 -21.68 -28.26 -32.75
C ILE A 33 -22.64 -28.87 -33.76
N GLY A 34 -23.85 -28.33 -33.81
CA GLY A 34 -24.66 -28.37 -35.01
C GLY A 34 -23.95 -27.55 -36.08
N ALA A 35 -23.70 -28.15 -37.24
CA ALA A 35 -23.15 -27.46 -38.40
C ALA A 35 -24.15 -26.40 -38.89
N LEU A 36 -23.98 -25.17 -38.39
CA LEU A 36 -24.49 -23.95 -39.00
C LEU A 36 -23.35 -23.38 -39.84
N GLY A 37 -23.65 -23.09 -41.11
CA GLY A 37 -22.67 -22.58 -42.06
C GLY A 37 -22.18 -21.21 -41.60
N LEU A 38 -20.89 -21.12 -41.32
CA LEU A 38 -20.18 -19.84 -41.21
C LEU A 38 -20.10 -19.25 -42.61
N THR A 39 -21.09 -18.43 -42.96
CA THR A 39 -20.86 -17.33 -43.89
C THR A 39 -19.99 -16.33 -43.14
N ALA A 40 -18.72 -16.22 -43.54
CA ALA A 40 -17.95 -15.02 -43.24
C ALA A 40 -18.63 -13.87 -44.01
N CYS A 41 -19.60 -13.21 -43.38
CA CYS A 41 -20.10 -11.93 -43.85
C CYS A 41 -19.01 -10.91 -43.55
N GLY A 42 -18.56 -10.21 -44.58
CA GLY A 42 -17.91 -8.92 -44.35
C GLY A 42 -18.93 -7.93 -43.78
N PRO A 43 -18.46 -6.77 -43.29
CA PRO A 43 -19.34 -5.72 -42.78
C PRO A 43 -20.47 -5.43 -43.77
N SER A 44 -21.69 -5.35 -43.25
CA SER A 44 -22.89 -5.10 -44.06
C SER A 44 -23.60 -3.84 -43.56
N ALA A 45 -24.16 -3.08 -44.50
CA ALA A 45 -24.96 -1.90 -44.18
C ALA A 45 -26.20 -2.22 -43.32
N ASP A 46 -26.57 -3.50 -43.22
CA ASP A 46 -27.75 -3.97 -42.49
C ASP A 46 -27.45 -4.37 -41.03
N ASP A 47 -26.18 -4.34 -40.61
CA ASP A 47 -25.78 -4.74 -39.25
C ASP A 47 -24.57 -3.91 -38.74
N PRO A 48 -24.79 -2.95 -37.81
CA PRO A 48 -23.73 -2.16 -37.20
C PRO A 48 -23.01 -2.85 -36.04
N THR A 49 -23.44 -4.04 -35.60
CA THR A 49 -23.04 -4.64 -34.32
C THR A 49 -21.53 -4.84 -34.20
N GLU A 50 -20.86 -5.40 -35.22
CA GLU A 50 -19.41 -5.66 -35.16
C GLU A 50 -18.59 -4.36 -35.00
N ALA A 51 -18.99 -3.29 -35.69
CA ALA A 51 -18.34 -1.99 -35.57
C ALA A 51 -18.63 -1.34 -34.22
N ALA A 52 -19.86 -1.48 -33.70
CA ALA A 52 -20.25 -0.98 -32.39
C ALA A 52 -19.50 -1.70 -31.25
N GLU A 53 -19.28 -3.02 -31.35
CA GLU A 53 -18.48 -3.79 -30.39
C GLU A 53 -17.02 -3.35 -30.38
N GLN A 54 -16.44 -3.11 -31.56
CA GLN A 54 -15.06 -2.61 -31.69
C GLN A 54 -14.92 -1.20 -31.09
N PHE A 55 -15.87 -0.32 -31.37
CA PHE A 55 -15.87 1.02 -30.79
C PHE A 55 -16.05 1.00 -29.27
N GLY A 56 -16.93 0.14 -28.74
CA GLY A 56 -17.09 -0.05 -27.29
C GLY A 56 -15.81 -0.53 -26.61
N GLN A 57 -15.05 -1.44 -27.25
CA GLN A 57 -13.73 -1.87 -26.74
C GLN A 57 -12.73 -0.73 -26.72
N GLN A 58 -12.73 0.15 -27.73
CA GLN A 58 -11.87 1.34 -27.78
C GLN A 58 -12.27 2.40 -26.75
N LEU A 59 -13.57 2.54 -26.48
CA LEU A 59 -14.08 3.38 -25.40
C LEU A 59 -13.68 2.85 -24.02
N GLY A 60 -13.60 1.53 -23.83
CA GLY A 60 -13.24 0.94 -22.53
C GLY A 60 -11.74 0.68 -22.32
N SER A 61 -10.90 0.84 -23.34
CA SER A 61 -9.47 0.50 -23.23
C SER A 61 -8.64 1.64 -22.68
N ASP A 62 -7.77 1.35 -21.69
CA ASP A 62 -6.70 2.21 -21.17
C ASP A 62 -7.08 3.71 -21.15
N GLN A 63 -8.22 4.03 -20.53
CA GLN A 63 -8.73 5.40 -20.39
C GLN A 63 -8.85 6.16 -21.73
N PHE A 64 -9.42 5.48 -22.73
CA PHE A 64 -9.66 6.02 -24.06
C PHE A 64 -8.40 6.20 -24.93
N GLU A 65 -7.22 5.71 -24.52
CA GLU A 65 -5.99 5.80 -25.34
C GLU A 65 -6.19 5.23 -26.76
N ALA A 66 -6.92 4.12 -26.89
CA ALA A 66 -7.16 3.50 -28.20
C ALA A 66 -8.09 4.33 -29.12
N LEU A 67 -8.77 5.36 -28.61
CA LEU A 67 -9.55 6.29 -29.45
C LEU A 67 -8.65 7.13 -30.37
N GLN A 68 -7.37 7.31 -30.04
CA GLN A 68 -6.42 8.03 -30.89
C GLN A 68 -6.15 7.31 -32.22
N ASP A 69 -6.26 5.97 -32.21
CA ASP A 69 -6.10 5.12 -33.38
C ASP A 69 -7.46 4.74 -34.03
N ALA A 70 -8.57 5.19 -33.46
CA ALA A 70 -9.90 4.88 -33.96
C ALA A 70 -10.18 5.61 -35.28
N THR A 71 -10.86 4.92 -36.21
CA THR A 71 -11.38 5.57 -37.41
C THR A 71 -12.70 6.26 -37.04
N LEU A 72 -12.67 7.59 -36.97
CA LEU A 72 -13.80 8.44 -36.57
C LEU A 72 -14.31 9.26 -37.76
N THR A 73 -15.56 9.72 -37.70
CA THR A 73 -16.08 10.69 -38.67
C THR A 73 -15.39 12.05 -38.54
N ASP A 74 -15.40 12.86 -39.61
CA ASP A 74 -14.85 14.23 -39.59
C ASP A 74 -15.59 15.18 -38.62
N GLU A 75 -16.81 14.82 -38.21
CA GLU A 75 -17.63 15.58 -37.25
C GLU A 75 -17.39 15.16 -35.79
N SER A 76 -16.46 14.24 -35.55
CA SER A 76 -16.10 13.78 -34.21
C SER A 76 -15.27 14.81 -33.45
N VAL A 77 -15.44 14.85 -32.13
CA VAL A 77 -14.55 15.56 -31.22
C VAL A 77 -13.17 14.89 -31.22
N ASP A 78 -12.12 15.70 -31.10
CA ASP A 78 -10.74 15.24 -31.01
C ASP A 78 -10.53 14.35 -29.76
N PRO A 79 -10.08 13.09 -29.92
CA PRO A 79 -9.81 12.18 -28.80
C PRO A 79 -8.89 12.77 -27.73
N GLU A 80 -7.91 13.61 -28.09
CA GLU A 80 -7.01 14.22 -27.10
C GLU A 80 -7.75 15.15 -26.13
N ARG A 81 -8.75 15.91 -26.62
CA ARG A 81 -9.58 16.76 -25.76
C ARG A 81 -10.48 15.96 -24.82
N LEU A 82 -10.82 14.74 -25.19
CA LEU A 82 -11.65 13.87 -24.37
C LEU A 82 -10.85 13.24 -23.24
N ALA A 83 -9.60 12.84 -23.51
CA ALA A 83 -8.66 12.43 -22.45
C ALA A 83 -8.45 13.57 -21.42
N GLU A 84 -8.31 14.81 -21.87
CA GLU A 84 -8.25 15.98 -20.98
C GLU A 84 -9.54 16.15 -20.15
N ALA A 85 -10.71 15.94 -20.76
CA ALA A 85 -12.00 16.09 -20.10
C ALA A 85 -12.24 15.07 -18.98
N THR A 86 -11.64 13.87 -19.05
CA THR A 86 -11.77 12.82 -18.01
C THR A 86 -10.49 12.58 -17.22
N ALA A 87 -9.49 13.46 -17.31
CA ALA A 87 -8.20 13.27 -16.62
C ALA A 87 -8.34 13.05 -15.11
N ALA A 88 -9.37 13.60 -14.47
CA ALA A 88 -9.64 13.37 -13.04
C ALA A 88 -9.99 11.91 -12.69
N LEU A 89 -10.36 11.10 -13.68
CA LEU A 89 -10.71 9.68 -13.52
C LEU A 89 -9.57 8.73 -13.90
N GLU A 90 -8.35 9.25 -14.12
CA GLU A 90 -7.24 8.46 -14.67
C GLU A 90 -6.84 7.25 -13.81
N ASN A 91 -7.14 7.27 -12.51
CA ASN A 91 -6.81 6.20 -11.59
C ASN A 91 -7.94 5.17 -11.41
N TYR A 92 -9.06 5.33 -12.13
CA TYR A 92 -10.23 4.43 -12.02
C TYR A 92 -10.39 3.59 -13.28
N PRO A 93 -10.35 2.25 -13.17
CA PRO A 93 -10.63 1.37 -14.30
C PRO A 93 -12.03 1.62 -14.87
N VAL A 94 -12.16 1.59 -16.19
CA VAL A 94 -13.45 1.72 -16.89
C VAL A 94 -13.73 0.46 -17.69
N THR A 95 -14.98 0.00 -17.66
CA THR A 95 -15.49 -1.08 -18.50
C THR A 95 -16.67 -0.56 -19.31
N VAL A 96 -16.66 -0.84 -20.61
CA VAL A 96 -17.73 -0.45 -21.53
C VAL A 96 -18.34 -1.70 -22.14
N THR A 97 -19.66 -1.82 -22.07
CA THR A 97 -20.43 -2.94 -22.60
C THR A 97 -21.44 -2.44 -23.62
N LEU A 98 -21.50 -3.09 -24.79
CA LEU A 98 -22.51 -2.79 -25.81
C LEU A 98 -23.85 -3.42 -25.40
N ASP A 99 -24.87 -2.58 -25.24
CA ASP A 99 -26.22 -3.03 -24.90
C ASP A 99 -27.04 -3.34 -26.16
N ALA A 100 -26.98 -2.45 -27.16
CA ALA A 100 -27.70 -2.57 -28.41
C ALA A 100 -27.04 -1.76 -29.54
N ALA A 101 -27.22 -2.20 -30.78
CA ALA A 101 -26.90 -1.41 -31.96
C ALA A 101 -28.02 -1.57 -33.00
N SER A 102 -28.60 -0.46 -33.46
CA SER A 102 -29.74 -0.49 -34.39
C SER A 102 -29.65 0.60 -35.44
N ILE A 103 -30.02 0.27 -36.66
CA ILE A 103 -30.11 1.22 -37.78
C ILE A 103 -31.27 2.19 -37.53
N ASP A 104 -31.02 3.47 -37.75
CA ASP A 104 -32.04 4.50 -37.58
C ASP A 104 -33.00 4.49 -38.77
N GLU A 105 -34.30 4.63 -38.49
CA GLU A 105 -35.32 4.76 -39.54
C GLU A 105 -35.25 6.18 -40.15
N ASN A 106 -34.39 6.36 -41.16
CA ASN A 106 -34.28 7.62 -41.89
C ASN A 106 -35.18 7.62 -43.13
N ASP A 107 -36.13 8.56 -43.18
CA ASP A 107 -37.09 8.71 -44.29
C ASP A 107 -36.57 9.64 -45.43
N ASP A 108 -35.47 10.39 -45.25
CA ASP A 108 -35.14 11.52 -46.14
C ASP A 108 -33.64 11.89 -46.33
N ASP A 109 -32.65 11.08 -45.92
CA ASP A 109 -31.22 11.40 -46.13
C ASP A 109 -30.45 10.33 -46.94
N ASP A 110 -29.50 10.76 -47.78
CA ASP A 110 -28.64 9.90 -48.63
C ASP A 110 -27.60 9.09 -47.80
N THR A 111 -27.68 9.11 -46.47
CA THR A 111 -26.71 8.50 -45.55
C THR A 111 -27.40 7.58 -44.55
N THR A 112 -26.96 6.32 -44.50
CA THR A 112 -27.44 5.32 -43.53
C THR A 112 -26.76 5.54 -42.19
N THR A 113 -27.54 5.69 -41.12
CA THR A 113 -27.04 5.90 -39.75
C THR A 113 -27.54 4.79 -38.83
N ALA A 114 -26.82 4.58 -37.73
CA ALA A 114 -27.23 3.68 -36.67
C ALA A 114 -26.87 4.27 -35.31
N THR A 115 -27.65 3.90 -34.30
CA THR A 115 -27.38 4.23 -32.89
C THR A 115 -26.84 2.99 -32.17
N ALA A 116 -25.72 3.15 -31.48
CA ALA A 116 -25.16 2.15 -30.57
C ALA A 116 -25.31 2.64 -29.12
N GLU A 117 -25.90 1.82 -28.26
CA GLU A 117 -26.09 2.09 -26.83
C GLU A 117 -25.07 1.30 -26.01
N TYR A 118 -24.41 1.99 -25.06
CA TYR A 118 -23.39 1.41 -24.21
C TYR A 118 -23.68 1.66 -22.74
N THR A 119 -23.37 0.67 -21.90
CA THR A 119 -23.25 0.86 -20.46
C THR A 119 -21.77 1.00 -20.12
N VAL A 120 -21.43 2.15 -19.54
CA VAL A 120 -20.09 2.48 -19.04
C VAL A 120 -20.11 2.31 -17.53
N THR A 121 -19.11 1.61 -16.99
CA THR A 121 -18.96 1.38 -15.55
C THR A 121 -17.54 1.70 -15.13
N TRP A 122 -17.40 2.67 -14.24
CA TRP A 122 -16.15 3.02 -13.58
C TRP A 122 -16.04 2.25 -12.26
N ASP A 123 -14.90 1.61 -12.04
CA ASP A 123 -14.55 0.96 -10.79
C ASP A 123 -13.89 1.98 -9.86
N LEU A 124 -14.62 2.38 -8.82
CA LEU A 124 -14.19 3.40 -7.86
C LEU A 124 -13.52 2.80 -6.62
N THR A 125 -13.30 1.48 -6.60
CA THR A 125 -12.53 0.80 -5.57
C THR A 125 -11.02 1.08 -5.71
N GLY A 126 -10.58 1.44 -6.92
CA GLY A 126 -9.18 1.62 -7.34
C GLY A 126 -8.37 2.77 -6.73
N GLY A 127 -8.84 3.44 -5.68
CA GLY A 127 -7.96 4.22 -4.79
C GLY A 127 -7.15 3.34 -3.83
N SER A 128 -7.53 2.07 -3.69
CA SER A 128 -6.85 1.03 -2.92
C SER A 128 -7.11 -0.29 -3.63
N GLU A 129 -6.18 -0.76 -4.47
CA GLU A 129 -6.41 -1.97 -5.27
C GLU A 129 -6.66 -3.20 -4.39
N ALA A 130 -7.87 -3.75 -4.54
CA ALA A 130 -8.30 -5.13 -4.35
C ALA A 130 -7.56 -5.95 -3.27
N ALA A 131 -8.19 -6.02 -2.09
CA ALA A 131 -8.00 -7.15 -1.19
C ALA A 131 -8.21 -8.45 -1.98
N PRO A 132 -7.35 -9.48 -1.81
CA PRO A 132 -7.60 -10.78 -2.43
C PRO A 132 -8.96 -11.28 -1.93
N GLU A 133 -9.81 -11.74 -2.85
CA GLU A 133 -11.09 -12.37 -2.53
C GLU A 133 -10.87 -13.50 -1.53
N THR A 134 -11.02 -13.15 -0.26
CA THR A 134 -11.25 -14.11 0.80
C THR A 134 -12.75 -14.28 0.80
N GLU A 135 -13.20 -15.50 0.54
CA GLU A 135 -14.57 -15.93 0.78
C GLU A 135 -14.86 -15.72 2.28
N SER A 136 -15.22 -14.49 2.64
CA SER A 136 -15.74 -14.12 3.94
C SER A 136 -17.23 -14.39 3.85
N GLU A 137 -17.68 -15.42 4.57
CA GLU A 137 -19.09 -15.55 4.94
C GLU A 137 -19.40 -14.39 5.90
N ALA A 138 -19.62 -13.19 5.35
CA ALA A 138 -20.11 -12.06 6.11
C ALA A 138 -21.55 -12.36 6.52
N GLU A 139 -21.77 -12.52 7.83
CA GLU A 139 -23.11 -12.40 8.39
C GLU A 139 -23.65 -11.01 8.05
N SER A 140 -24.84 -10.98 7.48
CA SER A 140 -25.58 -9.76 7.12
C SER A 140 -25.81 -8.87 8.35
N GLY A 141 -24.87 -7.96 8.61
CA GLY A 141 -25.06 -6.76 9.42
C GLY A 141 -25.68 -5.67 8.55
N GLU A 142 -26.43 -4.75 9.17
CA GLU A 142 -27.20 -3.69 8.52
C GLU A 142 -26.34 -2.57 7.85
N ASP A 143 -25.02 -2.76 7.72
CA ASP A 143 -24.04 -1.75 7.29
C ASP A 143 -23.10 -2.22 6.15
N ALA A 144 -23.48 -3.24 5.35
CA ALA A 144 -22.71 -3.57 4.15
C ALA A 144 -22.78 -2.39 3.15
N PRO A 145 -21.66 -1.94 2.55
CA PRO A 145 -21.71 -0.90 1.52
C PRO A 145 -22.60 -1.37 0.37
N ASP A 146 -23.47 -0.46 -0.09
CA ASP A 146 -24.28 -0.68 -1.28
C ASP A 146 -23.33 -0.87 -2.46
N GLU A 147 -23.47 -1.92 -3.27
CA GLU A 147 -22.62 -2.13 -4.46
C GLU A 147 -22.69 -0.93 -5.42
N SER A 148 -23.75 -0.11 -5.30
CA SER A 148 -23.87 1.17 -6.01
C SER A 148 -22.93 2.29 -5.52
N SER A 149 -22.16 2.07 -4.45
CA SER A 149 -21.20 3.04 -3.89
C SER A 149 -19.75 2.76 -4.30
N GLU A 150 -19.50 1.62 -4.94
CA GLU A 150 -18.16 1.20 -5.39
C GLU A 150 -18.01 1.33 -6.91
N GLN A 151 -19.11 1.53 -7.63
CA GLN A 151 -19.12 1.65 -9.08
C GLN A 151 -19.97 2.84 -9.50
N TRP A 152 -19.46 3.63 -10.44
CA TRP A 152 -20.25 4.64 -11.13
C TRP A 152 -20.61 4.14 -12.52
N SER A 153 -21.89 3.85 -12.74
CA SER A 153 -22.38 3.30 -14.00
C SER A 153 -23.45 4.19 -14.63
N TYR A 154 -23.36 4.39 -15.95
CA TYR A 154 -24.32 5.14 -16.74
C TYR A 154 -24.43 4.58 -18.16
N THR A 155 -25.55 4.87 -18.82
CA THR A 155 -25.77 4.52 -20.23
C THR A 155 -25.47 5.72 -21.11
N THR A 156 -24.80 5.48 -22.24
CA THR A 156 -24.49 6.49 -23.26
C THR A 156 -24.74 5.95 -24.67
N GLN A 157 -24.70 6.83 -25.67
CA GLN A 157 -24.98 6.49 -27.06
C GLN A 157 -23.93 7.06 -28.01
N ALA A 158 -23.59 6.29 -29.05
CA ALA A 158 -22.75 6.73 -30.14
C ALA A 158 -23.52 6.62 -31.46
N MET A 159 -23.40 7.67 -32.29
CA MET A 159 -23.90 7.63 -33.65
C MET A 159 -22.88 6.93 -34.55
N MET A 160 -23.36 6.08 -35.44
CA MET A 160 -22.56 5.36 -36.43
C MET A 160 -23.01 5.78 -37.82
N VAL A 161 -22.06 6.11 -38.69
CA VAL A 161 -22.32 6.54 -40.06
C VAL A 161 -21.79 5.48 -41.03
N TRP A 162 -22.63 5.02 -41.95
CA TRP A 162 -22.23 4.06 -42.97
C TRP A 162 -21.41 4.75 -44.07
N HIS A 163 -20.19 4.26 -44.30
CA HIS A 163 -19.29 4.78 -45.33
C HIS A 163 -19.25 3.84 -46.54
N GLU A 164 -20.03 4.15 -47.58
CA GLU A 164 -20.24 3.27 -48.75
C GLU A 164 -18.94 2.85 -49.46
N GLU A 165 -17.98 3.76 -49.61
CA GLU A 165 -16.73 3.49 -50.35
C GLU A 165 -15.86 2.43 -49.66
N ASN A 166 -15.91 2.39 -48.33
CA ASN A 166 -15.10 1.50 -47.50
C ASN A 166 -15.92 0.30 -46.98
N ALA A 167 -17.23 0.29 -47.25
CA ALA A 167 -18.20 -0.68 -46.75
C ALA A 167 -18.05 -0.92 -45.24
N THR A 168 -17.95 0.17 -44.46
CA THR A 168 -17.76 0.10 -43.01
C THR A 168 -18.65 1.13 -42.31
N TRP A 169 -19.05 0.79 -41.09
CA TRP A 169 -19.60 1.75 -40.15
C TRP A 169 -18.45 2.52 -39.49
N ILE A 170 -18.60 3.84 -39.39
CA ILE A 170 -17.63 4.73 -38.76
C ILE A 170 -18.33 5.44 -37.60
N PRO A 171 -17.85 5.30 -36.34
CA PRO A 171 -18.40 6.01 -35.19
C PRO A 171 -18.15 7.52 -35.27
N GLN A 172 -19.15 8.27 -34.82
CA GLN A 172 -19.07 9.70 -34.53
C GLN A 172 -18.96 9.88 -33.02
N LEU A 173 -17.79 10.35 -32.57
CA LEU A 173 -17.48 10.55 -31.17
C LEU A 173 -17.88 11.97 -30.75
N SER A 174 -18.70 12.08 -29.70
CA SER A 174 -19.08 13.36 -29.09
C SER A 174 -18.76 13.36 -27.61
N SER A 175 -18.70 14.54 -26.98
CA SER A 175 -18.53 14.65 -25.52
C SER A 175 -19.63 13.92 -24.73
N ASP A 176 -20.88 13.98 -25.23
CA ASP A 176 -22.05 13.30 -24.62
C ASP A 176 -21.95 11.76 -24.73
N THR A 177 -21.28 11.25 -25.77
CA THR A 177 -20.97 9.82 -25.93
C THR A 177 -20.02 9.30 -24.84
N LEU A 178 -19.21 10.17 -24.24
CA LEU A 178 -18.24 9.80 -23.20
C LEU A 178 -18.91 9.76 -21.82
N VAL A 179 -19.54 10.87 -21.45
CA VAL A 179 -20.31 11.04 -20.22
C VAL A 179 -21.58 11.81 -20.58
N PRO A 180 -22.77 11.26 -20.32
CA PRO A 180 -24.02 11.94 -20.60
C PRO A 180 -24.05 13.33 -19.97
N GLY A 181 -24.44 14.33 -20.76
CA GLY A 181 -24.51 15.73 -20.33
C GLY A 181 -23.19 16.50 -20.40
N LEU A 182 -22.08 15.88 -20.82
CA LEU A 182 -20.81 16.57 -21.05
C LEU A 182 -20.87 17.39 -22.34
N ALA A 183 -20.75 18.71 -22.20
CA ALA A 183 -20.70 19.65 -23.32
C ALA A 183 -19.27 19.78 -23.87
N ASP A 184 -19.16 20.29 -25.10
CA ASP A 184 -17.86 20.60 -25.72
C ASP A 184 -17.06 21.59 -24.85
N GLY A 185 -15.89 21.16 -24.38
CA GLY A 185 -15.03 21.95 -23.49
C GLY A 185 -15.42 21.90 -22.00
N GLY A 186 -16.41 21.06 -21.63
CA GLY A 186 -16.64 20.66 -20.26
C GLY A 186 -15.60 19.63 -19.78
N GLN A 187 -15.56 19.40 -18.47
CA GLN A 187 -14.67 18.44 -17.82
C GLN A 187 -15.43 17.64 -16.76
N VAL A 188 -14.95 16.44 -16.46
CA VAL A 188 -15.35 15.67 -15.29
C VAL A 188 -14.42 16.03 -14.14
N ALA A 189 -15.00 16.45 -13.03
CA ALA A 189 -14.28 16.74 -11.80
C ALA A 189 -14.57 15.65 -10.75
N VAL A 190 -13.51 15.23 -10.07
CA VAL A 190 -13.56 14.30 -8.94
C VAL A 190 -13.13 15.08 -7.70
N ALA A 191 -13.97 15.08 -6.67
CA ALA A 191 -13.66 15.61 -5.36
C ALA A 191 -13.65 14.47 -4.35
N THR A 192 -12.58 14.37 -3.56
CA THR A 192 -12.46 13.42 -2.44
C THR A 192 -12.70 14.12 -1.11
N ASP A 193 -13.31 13.41 -0.18
CA ASP A 193 -13.43 13.80 1.22
C ASP A 193 -12.75 12.73 2.08
N ALA A 194 -11.68 13.10 2.78
CA ALA A 194 -10.83 12.12 3.45
C ALA A 194 -11.55 11.50 4.66
N ALA A 195 -11.54 10.17 4.75
CA ALA A 195 -12.03 9.45 5.92
C ALA A 195 -11.05 9.59 7.10
N GLU A 196 -11.58 9.65 8.32
CA GLU A 196 -10.73 9.58 9.51
C GLU A 196 -10.28 8.14 9.75
N ARG A 197 -8.96 7.92 9.82
CA ARG A 197 -8.42 6.62 10.18
C ARG A 197 -8.83 6.23 11.61
N GLY A 198 -9.24 4.98 11.79
CA GLY A 198 -9.51 4.37 13.10
C GLY A 198 -8.31 4.46 14.04
N ASN A 199 -8.60 4.60 15.34
CA ASN A 199 -7.59 4.65 16.39
C ASN A 199 -7.22 3.24 16.89
N ILE A 200 -6.01 3.11 17.44
CA ILE A 200 -5.58 1.92 18.17
C ILE A 200 -5.55 2.28 19.66
N PHE A 201 -6.42 1.68 20.47
CA PHE A 201 -6.52 1.97 21.91
C PHE A 201 -5.82 0.94 22.78
N ASP A 202 -5.41 1.35 23.98
CA ASP A 202 -5.05 0.45 25.07
C ASP A 202 -6.30 -0.07 25.81
N SER A 203 -6.10 -0.93 26.81
CA SER A 203 -7.19 -1.53 27.57
C SER A 203 -8.02 -0.55 28.42
N GLU A 204 -7.55 0.70 28.60
CA GLU A 204 -8.25 1.77 29.31
C GLU A 204 -8.85 2.83 28.35
N GLY A 205 -8.71 2.63 27.04
CA GLY A 205 -9.23 3.53 26.00
C GLY A 205 -8.30 4.68 25.64
N GLN A 206 -7.03 4.66 26.06
CA GLN A 206 -6.04 5.65 25.64
C GLN A 206 -5.52 5.30 24.25
N SER A 207 -5.46 6.28 23.34
CA SER A 207 -4.90 6.05 22.00
C SER A 207 -3.39 5.79 22.09
N LEU A 208 -2.96 4.73 21.40
CA LEU A 208 -1.59 4.25 21.32
C LEU A 208 -0.89 4.71 20.05
N ALA A 209 -1.62 5.26 19.09
CA ALA A 209 -1.07 5.79 17.85
C ALA A 209 -1.87 7.04 17.48
N THR A 210 -1.26 8.21 17.65
CA THR A 210 -1.88 9.51 17.41
C THR A 210 -0.94 10.41 16.65
N ASP A 211 -1.45 11.45 16.01
CA ASP A 211 -0.62 12.51 15.47
C ASP A 211 0.20 13.19 16.56
N ARG A 212 1.51 13.21 16.35
CA ARG A 212 2.47 13.84 17.26
C ARG A 212 3.41 14.73 16.46
N PRO A 213 3.83 15.87 17.04
CA PRO A 213 4.71 16.80 16.37
C PRO A 213 6.08 16.17 16.11
N VAL A 214 6.60 16.44 14.92
CA VAL A 214 7.93 16.03 14.45
C VAL A 214 8.63 17.19 13.74
N ARG A 215 9.95 17.11 13.64
CA ARG A 215 10.78 17.92 12.74
C ARG A 215 11.27 17.05 11.60
N LYS A 216 10.89 17.39 10.36
CA LYS A 216 11.49 16.84 9.14
C LYS A 216 12.71 17.68 8.79
N ILE A 217 13.89 17.09 8.96
CA ILE A 217 15.17 17.78 8.80
C ILE A 217 15.85 17.30 7.52
N GLY A 218 16.39 18.22 6.73
CA GLY A 218 16.98 17.89 5.43
C GLY A 218 17.58 19.10 4.72
N ILE A 219 17.96 18.92 3.45
CA ILE A 219 18.52 19.96 2.60
C ILE A 219 17.51 20.35 1.51
N ASP A 220 17.16 21.64 1.46
CA ASP A 220 16.41 22.26 0.37
C ASP A 220 17.38 22.84 -0.66
N LYS A 221 17.51 22.14 -1.78
CA LYS A 221 18.41 22.57 -2.88
C LYS A 221 17.93 23.86 -3.54
N THR A 222 16.63 24.17 -3.49
CA THR A 222 16.11 25.46 -3.97
C THR A 222 16.56 26.59 -3.04
N HIS A 223 16.43 26.39 -1.73
CA HIS A 223 16.88 27.37 -0.74
C HIS A 223 18.40 27.59 -0.82
N LEU A 224 19.18 26.51 -0.89
CA LEU A 224 20.64 26.56 -1.01
C LEU A 224 21.07 27.36 -2.25
N ARG A 225 20.49 27.07 -3.41
CA ARG A 225 20.79 27.81 -4.66
C ARG A 225 20.50 29.30 -4.51
N ASN A 226 19.35 29.65 -3.94
CA ASN A 226 18.98 31.05 -3.72
C ASN A 226 19.95 31.78 -2.76
N GLN A 227 20.51 31.08 -1.76
CA GLN A 227 21.52 31.64 -0.86
C GLN A 227 22.89 31.83 -1.55
N LEU A 228 23.23 30.95 -2.51
CA LEU A 228 24.47 31.03 -3.29
C LEU A 228 24.39 32.07 -4.42
N SER A 229 23.20 32.32 -4.97
CA SER A 229 23.01 33.28 -6.06
C SER A 229 23.39 34.69 -5.60
N ALA A 230 24.45 35.24 -6.22
CA ALA A 230 24.94 36.58 -5.92
C ALA A 230 24.34 37.58 -6.90
N GLU A 231 23.39 38.41 -6.43
CA GLU A 231 22.65 39.55 -7.02
C GLU A 231 22.25 39.52 -8.53
N GLU A 232 23.01 38.94 -9.45
CA GLU A 232 22.68 38.69 -10.87
C GLU A 232 23.47 37.51 -11.52
N THR A 233 24.14 36.65 -10.73
CA THR A 233 24.92 35.50 -11.25
C THR A 233 24.43 34.19 -10.64
N GLU A 234 23.99 33.27 -11.49
CA GLU A 234 23.65 31.90 -11.09
C GLU A 234 24.92 31.14 -10.67
N PRO A 235 24.89 30.37 -9.58
CA PRO A 235 26.02 29.55 -9.17
C PRO A 235 26.29 28.46 -10.21
N THR A 236 27.56 28.12 -10.40
CA THR A 236 27.96 27.03 -11.30
C THR A 236 27.62 25.67 -10.69
N ASP A 237 27.47 24.65 -11.53
CA ASP A 237 27.17 23.28 -11.06
C ASP A 237 28.21 22.77 -10.05
N ALA A 238 29.49 23.13 -10.24
CA ALA A 238 30.56 22.77 -9.31
C ALA A 238 30.43 23.48 -7.95
N GLU A 239 30.02 24.76 -7.92
CA GLU A 239 29.77 25.49 -6.68
C GLU A 239 28.56 24.92 -5.93
N ILE A 240 27.52 24.51 -6.66
CA ILE A 240 26.35 23.84 -6.08
C ILE A 240 26.73 22.47 -5.51
N GLU A 241 27.47 21.65 -6.26
CA GLU A 241 27.91 20.33 -5.82
C GLU A 241 28.76 20.40 -4.54
N GLU A 242 29.71 21.35 -4.49
CA GLU A 242 30.53 21.61 -3.30
C GLU A 242 29.66 22.08 -2.11
N ALA A 243 28.75 23.04 -2.33
CA ALA A 243 27.88 23.55 -1.28
C ALA A 243 26.89 22.49 -0.76
N VAL A 244 26.32 21.64 -1.63
CA VAL A 244 25.46 20.53 -1.23
C VAL A 244 26.24 19.53 -0.39
N THR A 245 27.44 19.16 -0.83
CA THR A 245 28.31 18.22 -0.12
C THR A 245 28.65 18.74 1.27
N GLN A 246 29.06 20.01 1.37
CA GLN A 246 29.41 20.64 2.64
C GLN A 246 28.18 20.74 3.56
N SER A 247 27.05 21.25 3.06
CA SER A 247 25.85 21.44 3.88
C SER A 247 25.27 20.12 4.37
N ALA A 248 25.26 19.08 3.53
CA ALA A 248 24.83 17.74 3.95
C ALA A 248 25.80 17.11 4.97
N THR A 249 27.10 17.38 4.87
CA THR A 249 28.11 16.93 5.85
C THR A 249 27.96 17.65 7.17
N ASP A 250 27.82 18.98 7.15
CA ASP A 250 27.63 19.80 8.34
C ASP A 250 26.32 19.43 9.06
N LEU A 251 25.27 19.13 8.31
CA LEU A 251 23.99 18.69 8.88
C LEU A 251 24.10 17.32 9.55
N ALA A 252 24.86 16.40 8.94
CA ALA A 252 25.13 15.09 9.54
C ALA A 252 25.99 15.21 10.81
N GLU A 253 26.99 16.09 10.82
CA GLU A 253 27.81 16.38 12.01
C GLU A 253 26.98 16.99 13.14
N ALA A 254 26.12 17.98 12.83
CA ALA A 254 25.23 18.61 13.80
C ALA A 254 24.26 17.61 14.47
N LEU A 255 23.93 16.52 13.79
CA LEU A 255 23.01 15.50 14.28
C LEU A 255 23.71 14.23 14.81
N ASP A 256 25.05 14.20 14.82
CA ASP A 256 25.86 13.03 15.19
C ASP A 256 25.53 11.76 14.38
N LEU A 257 25.33 11.93 13.07
CA LEU A 257 24.96 10.86 12.12
C LEU A 257 25.99 10.69 10.99
N GLU A 258 25.95 9.54 10.32
CA GLU A 258 26.81 9.27 9.18
C GLU A 258 26.39 10.05 7.92
N ALA A 259 27.33 10.81 7.35
CA ALA A 259 27.06 11.70 6.22
C ALA A 259 27.04 11.00 4.85
N GLU A 260 27.82 9.92 4.66
CA GLU A 260 28.17 9.38 3.32
C GLU A 260 26.94 9.08 2.47
N THR A 261 26.01 8.28 2.99
CA THR A 261 24.78 7.92 2.25
C THR A 261 23.87 9.12 2.01
N PHE A 262 23.83 10.09 2.94
CA PHE A 262 23.00 11.26 2.81
C PHE A 262 23.54 12.26 1.78
N VAL A 263 24.85 12.49 1.78
CA VAL A 263 25.54 13.31 0.77
C VAL A 263 25.26 12.74 -0.61
N ASP A 264 25.50 11.44 -0.81
CA ASP A 264 25.26 10.77 -2.09
C ASP A 264 23.80 10.90 -2.54
N ARG A 265 22.83 10.68 -1.65
CA ARG A 265 21.41 10.85 -1.95
C ARG A 265 21.08 12.29 -2.36
N THR A 266 21.66 13.28 -1.68
CA THR A 266 21.37 14.70 -1.92
C THR A 266 21.96 15.21 -3.24
N LEU A 267 23.16 14.73 -3.59
CA LEU A 267 23.80 15.03 -4.87
C LEU A 267 23.02 14.44 -6.05
N ASN A 268 22.54 13.20 -5.93
CA ASN A 268 21.81 12.50 -6.99
C ASN A 268 20.32 12.90 -7.09
N ALA A 269 19.79 13.63 -6.10
CA ALA A 269 18.43 14.16 -6.17
C ALA A 269 18.29 15.26 -7.23
N GLY A 270 17.05 15.53 -7.68
CA GLY A 270 16.76 16.59 -8.64
C GLY A 270 17.32 17.97 -8.25
N GLU A 271 17.54 18.84 -9.22
CA GLU A 271 18.24 20.13 -9.02
C GLU A 271 17.58 21.05 -7.99
N LEU A 272 16.25 20.96 -7.86
CA LEU A 272 15.42 21.76 -6.95
C LEU A 272 14.79 20.90 -5.83
N ALA A 273 15.28 19.67 -5.64
CA ALA A 273 14.68 18.73 -4.71
C ALA A 273 14.84 19.16 -3.25
N TRP A 274 13.79 18.91 -2.46
CA TRP A 274 13.89 18.76 -1.02
C TRP A 274 14.36 17.33 -0.70
N VAL A 275 15.43 17.20 0.06
CA VAL A 275 15.98 15.90 0.44
C VAL A 275 15.96 15.77 1.95
N GLU A 276 14.96 15.04 2.45
CA GLU A 276 14.86 14.69 3.88
C GLU A 276 16.08 13.87 4.30
N PHE A 277 16.68 14.20 5.44
CA PHE A 277 17.74 13.43 6.08
C PHE A 277 17.18 12.49 7.14
N ILE A 278 16.46 13.07 8.10
CA ILE A 278 15.89 12.38 9.25
C ILE A 278 14.63 13.09 9.74
N VAL A 279 13.75 12.32 10.37
CA VAL A 279 12.60 12.83 11.10
C VAL A 279 12.81 12.60 12.59
N LEU A 280 12.78 13.67 13.37
CA LEU A 280 12.92 13.64 14.82
C LEU A 280 11.60 14.01 15.49
N ARG A 281 11.29 13.39 16.63
CA ARG A 281 10.12 13.75 17.43
C ARG A 281 10.32 15.13 18.06
N ASP A 282 9.32 16.01 18.00
CA ASP A 282 9.36 17.31 18.67
C ASP A 282 8.54 17.26 19.96
N ASP A 283 8.93 16.35 20.87
CA ASP A 283 8.22 16.06 22.12
C ASP A 283 8.83 16.71 23.36
N GLY A 284 9.85 17.54 23.17
CA GLY A 284 10.59 18.22 24.25
C GLY A 284 11.63 17.35 24.97
N GLU A 285 11.63 16.04 24.71
CA GLU A 285 12.63 15.10 25.23
C GLU A 285 13.74 14.85 24.21
N THR A 286 13.41 14.88 22.92
CA THR A 286 14.38 14.77 21.83
C THR A 286 15.15 16.08 21.65
N GLU A 287 16.47 16.03 21.76
CA GLU A 287 17.32 17.20 21.50
C GLU A 287 17.43 17.45 19.99
N ILE A 288 17.03 18.64 19.55
CA ILE A 288 17.09 19.07 18.16
C ILE A 288 17.89 20.38 18.11
N PRO A 289 19.11 20.40 17.53
CA PRO A 289 19.97 21.57 17.52
C PRO A 289 19.53 22.58 16.44
N LEU A 290 18.33 23.15 16.60
CA LEU A 290 17.71 24.04 15.61
C LEU A 290 18.59 25.25 15.27
N ASP A 291 19.30 25.82 16.24
CA ASP A 291 20.20 26.95 16.01
C ASP A 291 21.36 26.56 15.08
N GLU A 292 21.98 25.39 15.29
CA GLU A 292 23.07 24.88 14.44
C GLU A 292 22.56 24.51 13.05
N ILE A 293 21.39 23.86 12.96
CA ILE A 293 20.76 23.51 11.68
C ILE A 293 20.47 24.78 10.86
N ASN A 294 19.96 25.84 11.48
CA ASN A 294 19.62 27.09 10.78
C ASN A 294 20.85 27.88 10.30
N GLU A 295 22.04 27.60 10.83
CA GLU A 295 23.30 28.20 10.37
C GLU A 295 23.85 27.51 9.10
N ILE A 296 23.40 26.29 8.81
CA ILE A 296 23.85 25.50 7.67
C ILE A 296 23.09 25.94 6.40
N PRO A 297 23.78 26.34 5.33
CA PRO A 297 23.14 26.72 4.08
C PRO A 297 22.22 25.63 3.52
N GLY A 298 21.01 26.01 3.10
CA GLY A 298 20.02 25.06 2.58
C GLY A 298 19.41 24.07 3.57
N ALA A 299 19.90 23.97 4.81
CA ALA A 299 19.31 23.09 5.80
C ALA A 299 18.00 23.67 6.35
N VAL A 300 16.98 22.81 6.47
CA VAL A 300 15.66 23.20 6.98
C VAL A 300 15.16 22.15 7.97
N ALA A 301 14.48 22.60 9.02
CA ALA A 301 13.78 21.74 9.98
C ALA A 301 12.27 22.09 9.97
N ASN A 302 11.53 21.44 9.08
CA ASN A 302 10.10 21.70 8.88
C ASN A 302 9.27 21.08 10.01
N GLU A 303 8.28 21.84 10.50
CA GLU A 303 7.26 21.33 11.42
C GLU A 303 6.29 20.43 10.68
N ASP A 304 6.00 19.27 11.26
CA ASP A 304 5.01 18.34 10.73
C ASP A 304 4.43 17.49 11.86
N THR A 305 3.50 16.60 11.52
CA THR A 305 2.95 15.60 12.42
C THR A 305 3.09 14.20 11.83
N MET A 306 3.27 13.20 12.69
CA MET A 306 3.23 11.79 12.32
C MET A 306 2.45 10.97 13.34
N VAL A 307 1.77 9.93 12.86
CA VAL A 307 1.09 8.95 13.71
C VAL A 307 2.13 8.13 14.45
N LEU A 308 2.28 8.38 15.74
CA LEU A 308 3.35 7.83 16.56
C LEU A 308 2.87 7.35 17.94
N GLY A 309 3.61 6.38 18.48
CA GLY A 309 3.43 5.87 19.83
C GLY A 309 3.70 6.91 20.93
N PRO A 310 3.25 6.63 22.17
CA PRO A 310 3.52 7.43 23.37
C PRO A 310 4.97 7.89 23.50
N THR A 311 5.93 7.00 23.25
CA THR A 311 7.37 7.27 23.20
C THR A 311 7.95 6.70 21.90
N SER A 312 9.22 6.97 21.60
CA SER A 312 9.92 6.40 20.44
C SER A 312 10.08 4.87 20.50
N THR A 313 10.04 4.29 21.69
CA THR A 313 10.20 2.84 21.93
C THR A 313 8.89 2.11 22.21
N PHE A 314 7.82 2.86 22.54
CA PHE A 314 6.56 2.28 22.99
C PHE A 314 6.00 1.25 22.01
N ALA A 315 6.02 -0.02 22.41
CA ALA A 315 5.51 -1.18 21.69
C ALA A 315 5.84 -1.16 20.18
N ARG A 316 7.02 -0.62 19.80
CA ARG A 316 7.34 -0.25 18.41
C ARG A 316 7.13 -1.40 17.42
N SER A 317 7.61 -2.57 17.79
CA SER A 317 7.46 -3.83 17.05
C SER A 317 6.00 -4.26 16.84
N LEU A 318 5.15 -4.00 17.84
CA LEU A 318 3.77 -4.43 17.87
C LEU A 318 2.87 -3.40 17.17
N LEU A 319 2.94 -2.12 17.55
CA LEU A 319 2.16 -1.06 16.92
C LEU A 319 2.50 -0.93 15.43
N GLY A 320 3.80 -1.00 15.12
CA GLY A 320 4.29 -0.77 13.77
C GLY A 320 4.21 0.70 13.36
N THR A 321 4.23 0.93 12.07
CA THR A 321 4.35 2.26 11.46
C THR A 321 3.21 2.50 10.49
N PHE A 322 2.75 3.75 10.44
CA PHE A 322 1.79 4.26 9.49
C PHE A 322 2.38 5.48 8.79
N GLY A 323 2.18 5.60 7.49
CA GLY A 323 2.68 6.71 6.68
C GLY A 323 2.85 6.33 5.22
N GLN A 324 3.48 7.21 4.45
CA GLN A 324 3.74 6.98 3.04
C GLN A 324 4.86 5.94 2.84
N PRO A 325 4.69 4.99 1.91
CA PRO A 325 5.72 4.02 1.58
C PRO A 325 6.86 4.70 0.78
N ASN A 326 8.09 4.29 1.03
CA ASN A 326 9.24 4.71 0.22
C ASN A 326 9.38 3.86 -1.06
N ALA A 327 10.25 4.28 -1.97
CA ALA A 327 10.44 3.62 -3.27
C ALA A 327 10.79 2.13 -3.17
N GLU A 328 11.64 1.74 -2.21
CA GLU A 328 12.00 0.33 -1.99
C GLU A 328 10.82 -0.49 -1.48
N GLN A 329 10.00 0.07 -0.59
CA GLN A 329 8.80 -0.59 -0.09
C GLN A 329 7.79 -0.80 -1.22
N ILE A 330 7.59 0.19 -2.08
CA ILE A 330 6.70 0.11 -3.24
C ILE A 330 7.18 -0.98 -4.20
N GLU A 331 8.46 -0.98 -4.58
CA GLU A 331 9.04 -1.99 -5.48
C GLU A 331 8.88 -3.42 -4.95
N ASN A 332 8.97 -3.60 -3.63
CA ASN A 332 8.83 -4.89 -2.96
C ASN A 332 7.40 -5.24 -2.52
N SER A 333 6.40 -4.41 -2.84
CA SER A 333 5.02 -4.58 -2.35
C SER A 333 4.13 -5.45 -3.23
N ASP A 334 4.62 -5.88 -4.39
CA ASP A 334 3.82 -6.55 -5.43
C ASP A 334 2.53 -5.76 -5.80
N GLY A 335 2.58 -4.42 -5.74
CA GLY A 335 1.47 -3.52 -6.05
C GLY A 335 0.61 -3.08 -4.85
N GLN A 336 0.86 -3.61 -3.64
CA GLN A 336 0.04 -3.30 -2.46
C GLN A 336 0.29 -1.91 -1.85
N LEU A 337 1.41 -1.26 -2.20
CA LEU A 337 1.79 0.05 -1.67
C LEU A 337 1.88 1.05 -2.82
N ILE A 338 1.09 2.13 -2.73
CA ILE A 338 1.00 3.16 -3.77
C ILE A 338 1.81 4.40 -3.34
N ALA A 339 2.53 5.00 -4.29
CA ALA A 339 3.29 6.22 -4.04
C ALA A 339 2.35 7.38 -3.67
N GLY A 340 2.64 8.07 -2.56
CA GLY A 340 1.86 9.23 -2.11
C GLY A 340 0.66 8.89 -1.22
N GLU A 341 0.23 7.63 -1.18
CA GLU A 341 -0.84 7.16 -0.29
C GLU A 341 -0.29 6.79 1.09
N SER A 342 -0.98 7.19 2.17
CA SER A 342 -0.59 6.81 3.53
C SER A 342 -1.27 5.51 3.94
N THR A 343 -0.49 4.53 4.40
CA THR A 343 -1.01 3.21 4.76
C THR A 343 -0.27 2.60 5.96
N GLY A 344 -0.82 1.53 6.51
CA GLY A 344 -0.16 0.72 7.52
C GLY A 344 1.05 -0.03 6.95
N LEU A 345 2.26 0.38 7.31
CA LEU A 345 3.50 -0.19 6.75
C LEU A 345 3.99 -1.43 7.54
N SER A 346 3.68 -1.52 8.84
CA SER A 346 4.09 -2.66 9.68
C SER A 346 3.19 -2.85 10.92
N GLY A 347 3.44 -3.91 11.70
CA GLY A 347 2.77 -4.17 12.98
C GLY A 347 1.24 -4.23 12.88
N LEU A 348 0.56 -3.77 13.94
CA LEU A 348 -0.89 -3.64 14.00
C LEU A 348 -1.43 -2.66 12.96
N GLN A 349 -0.69 -1.60 12.63
CA GLN A 349 -1.09 -0.64 11.60
C GLN A 349 -1.30 -1.31 10.24
N ARG A 350 -0.40 -2.21 9.84
CA ARG A 350 -0.55 -2.99 8.61
C ARG A 350 -1.55 -4.12 8.75
N MET A 351 -1.50 -4.85 9.87
CA MET A 351 -2.34 -6.03 10.09
C MET A 351 -3.83 -5.69 10.08
N TYR A 352 -4.19 -4.52 10.58
CA TYR A 352 -5.57 -4.02 10.64
C TYR A 352 -5.77 -2.82 9.70
N ASN A 353 -5.01 -2.73 8.61
CA ASN A 353 -5.12 -1.57 7.72
C ASN A 353 -6.52 -1.44 7.14
N ASP A 354 -7.13 -2.55 6.73
CA ASP A 354 -8.45 -2.57 6.10
C ASP A 354 -9.54 -2.09 7.07
N GLU A 355 -9.46 -2.48 8.35
CA GLU A 355 -10.39 -1.96 9.36
C GLU A 355 -10.09 -0.50 9.73
N LEU A 356 -8.81 -0.11 9.79
CA LEU A 356 -8.41 1.21 10.27
C LEU A 356 -8.52 2.30 9.20
N ALA A 357 -8.32 2.03 7.92
CA ALA A 357 -8.21 3.06 6.88
C ALA A 357 -9.50 3.87 6.71
N GLY A 358 -10.66 3.20 6.79
CA GLY A 358 -11.91 3.79 6.35
C GLY A 358 -12.00 3.83 4.82
N THR A 359 -12.95 4.60 4.30
CA THR A 359 -13.17 4.77 2.87
C THR A 359 -13.46 6.23 2.57
N ASP A 360 -12.59 6.87 1.81
CA ASP A 360 -12.77 8.26 1.42
C ASP A 360 -14.09 8.47 0.67
N GLY A 361 -14.73 9.60 0.95
CA GLY A 361 -15.86 10.08 0.21
C GLY A 361 -15.43 10.48 -1.20
N LEU A 362 -16.32 10.31 -2.16
CA LEU A 362 -16.05 10.58 -3.57
C LEU A 362 -17.25 11.28 -4.19
N THR A 363 -17.03 12.40 -4.85
CA THR A 363 -18.05 13.12 -5.61
C THR A 363 -17.56 13.34 -7.03
N ILE A 364 -18.36 12.86 -8.00
CA ILE A 364 -18.10 13.03 -9.43
C ILE A 364 -19.13 14.01 -9.98
N THR A 365 -18.63 15.02 -10.69
CA THR A 365 -19.44 16.08 -11.28
C THR A 365 -19.03 16.36 -12.72
N VAL A 366 -19.99 16.71 -13.56
CA VAL A 366 -19.75 17.21 -14.92
C VAL A 366 -19.76 18.73 -14.90
N ASP A 367 -18.57 19.32 -15.02
CA ASP A 367 -18.35 20.76 -15.06
C ASP A 367 -18.36 21.26 -16.51
N ASN A 368 -19.55 21.62 -16.98
CA ASN A 368 -19.70 22.35 -18.23
C ASN A 368 -19.38 23.83 -17.96
N ALA A 369 -18.15 24.26 -18.22
CA ALA A 369 -17.77 25.66 -18.04
C ALA A 369 -18.73 26.58 -18.82
N GLU A 370 -19.41 27.50 -18.13
CA GLU A 370 -20.16 28.55 -18.82
C GLU A 370 -19.17 29.39 -19.62
N ALA A 371 -19.28 29.32 -20.95
CA ALA A 371 -18.70 30.32 -21.82
C ALA A 371 -19.19 31.70 -21.33
N THR A 372 -18.29 32.47 -20.70
CA THR A 372 -18.44 33.83 -20.13
C THR A 372 -18.61 33.96 -18.60
N GLY A 373 -17.49 33.91 -17.87
CA GLY A 373 -17.17 34.87 -16.81
C GLY A 373 -18.03 34.94 -15.54
N GLU A 374 -19.02 34.07 -15.37
CA GLU A 374 -19.74 33.84 -14.13
C GLU A 374 -19.54 32.37 -13.71
N GLN A 375 -19.48 32.16 -12.40
CA GLN A 375 -19.11 30.90 -11.75
C GLN A 375 -19.91 29.73 -12.34
N PRO A 376 -19.28 28.59 -12.67
CA PRO A 376 -19.99 27.44 -13.25
C PRO A 376 -21.18 27.10 -12.34
N THR A 377 -22.38 27.14 -12.91
CA THR A 377 -23.57 26.62 -12.23
C THR A 377 -23.45 25.10 -12.26
N SER A 378 -22.71 24.51 -11.32
CA SER A 378 -22.65 23.07 -11.11
C SER A 378 -24.08 22.53 -11.06
N GLN A 379 -24.49 21.79 -12.09
CA GLN A 379 -25.69 20.95 -12.06
C GLN A 379 -25.32 19.59 -11.42
N PRO A 380 -26.30 18.88 -10.84
CA PRO A 380 -26.11 18.12 -9.61
C PRO A 380 -25.21 16.90 -9.82
N VAL A 381 -24.48 16.59 -8.76
CA VAL A 381 -23.63 15.40 -8.57
C VAL A 381 -24.16 14.16 -9.32
N GLU A 382 -23.37 13.67 -10.28
CA GLU A 382 -23.68 12.47 -11.07
C GLU A 382 -23.42 11.18 -10.26
N PHE A 383 -22.48 11.24 -9.31
CA PHE A 383 -22.21 10.20 -8.33
C PHE A 383 -21.67 10.79 -7.03
N SER A 384 -22.18 10.32 -5.89
CA SER A 384 -21.66 10.69 -4.57
C SER A 384 -21.60 9.47 -3.66
N ARG A 385 -20.46 9.29 -3.01
CA ARG A 385 -20.25 8.41 -1.86
C ARG A 385 -19.79 9.28 -0.69
N ASP A 386 -20.46 9.17 0.44
CA ASP A 386 -20.02 9.82 1.68
C ASP A 386 -18.77 9.12 2.22
N ALA A 387 -17.88 9.88 2.88
CA ALA A 387 -16.74 9.29 3.57
C ALA A 387 -17.22 8.41 4.74
N SER A 388 -16.54 7.28 4.94
CA SER A 388 -16.75 6.39 6.08
C SER A 388 -15.45 6.25 6.86
N ASP A 389 -15.46 6.74 8.09
CA ASP A 389 -14.30 6.63 8.99
C ASP A 389 -13.92 5.18 9.26
N GLY A 390 -12.64 4.96 9.52
CA GLY A 390 -12.09 3.68 9.90
C GLY A 390 -12.57 3.19 11.27
N THR A 391 -12.69 1.88 11.41
CA THR A 391 -13.07 1.22 12.66
C THR A 391 -11.88 1.17 13.61
N SER A 392 -12.02 1.81 14.76
CA SER A 392 -11.01 1.77 15.81
C SER A 392 -10.91 0.39 16.47
N ILE A 393 -9.70 -0.03 16.82
CA ILE A 393 -9.44 -1.29 17.53
C ILE A 393 -8.96 -1.03 18.96
N THR A 394 -9.26 -1.96 19.87
CA THR A 394 -8.79 -1.91 21.26
C THR A 394 -7.89 -3.10 21.56
N THR A 395 -6.69 -2.82 22.02
CA THR A 395 -5.71 -3.83 22.44
C THR A 395 -5.91 -4.21 23.92
N THR A 396 -5.18 -5.23 24.37
CA THR A 396 -5.15 -5.61 25.79
C THR A 396 -3.99 -4.97 26.56
N LEU A 397 -3.19 -4.12 25.91
CA LEU A 397 -2.04 -3.47 26.50
C LEU A 397 -2.47 -2.55 27.64
N ASP A 398 -1.62 -2.46 28.65
CA ASP A 398 -1.70 -1.46 29.70
C ASP A 398 -0.50 -0.53 29.49
N THR A 399 -0.77 0.73 29.12
CA THR A 399 0.28 1.71 28.77
C THR A 399 1.36 1.81 29.86
N ARG A 400 0.96 1.78 31.13
CA ARG A 400 1.88 1.88 32.25
C ARG A 400 2.74 0.63 32.37
N VAL A 401 2.15 -0.57 32.22
CA VAL A 401 2.90 -1.84 32.28
C VAL A 401 3.86 -1.96 31.10
N GLN A 402 3.46 -1.54 29.89
CA GLN A 402 4.31 -1.50 28.71
C GLN A 402 5.54 -0.61 28.93
N GLN A 403 5.34 0.63 29.37
CA GLN A 403 6.45 1.56 29.63
C GLN A 403 7.40 1.06 30.73
N LEU A 404 6.87 0.44 31.79
CA LEU A 404 7.73 -0.17 32.82
C LEU A 404 8.55 -1.33 32.27
N ALA A 405 7.97 -2.16 31.40
CA ALA A 405 8.68 -3.28 30.77
C ALA A 405 9.82 -2.77 29.88
N GLU A 406 9.58 -1.71 29.09
CA GLU A 406 10.60 -1.07 28.25
C GLU A 406 11.71 -0.45 29.08
N GLN A 407 11.39 0.30 30.12
CA GLN A 407 12.38 0.88 31.03
C GLN A 407 13.28 -0.20 31.67
N MET A 408 12.71 -1.35 32.04
CA MET A 408 13.49 -2.47 32.58
C MET A 408 14.41 -3.11 31.53
N LEU A 409 13.98 -3.19 30.28
CA LEU A 409 14.77 -3.77 29.20
C LEU A 409 15.86 -2.82 28.70
N ASP A 410 15.67 -1.51 28.83
CA ASP A 410 16.65 -0.50 28.44
C ASP A 410 17.91 -0.53 29.33
N GLU A 411 17.79 -1.01 30.58
CA GLU A 411 18.93 -1.25 31.47
C GLU A 411 19.78 -2.49 31.05
N SER A 412 19.36 -3.25 30.03
CA SER A 412 20.05 -4.46 29.57
C SER A 412 21.12 -4.18 28.51
N ASP A 413 22.32 -4.72 28.71
CA ASP A 413 23.41 -4.68 27.72
C ASP A 413 23.20 -5.63 26.52
N VAL A 414 22.16 -6.48 26.57
CA VAL A 414 21.87 -7.48 25.53
C VAL A 414 20.43 -7.38 25.04
N PRO A 415 20.19 -7.57 23.72
CA PRO A 415 18.85 -7.65 23.16
C PRO A 415 17.98 -8.67 23.89
N SER A 416 16.84 -8.21 24.39
CA SER A 416 15.93 -8.93 25.27
C SER A 416 14.48 -8.59 24.94
N GLY A 417 13.58 -9.57 25.12
CA GLY A 417 12.14 -9.38 24.99
C GLY A 417 11.42 -9.71 26.30
N MET A 418 10.36 -8.97 26.61
CA MET A 418 9.51 -9.19 27.78
C MET A 418 8.04 -9.22 27.38
N VAL A 419 7.32 -10.27 27.80
CA VAL A 419 5.87 -10.35 27.65
C VAL A 419 5.25 -10.47 29.04
N VAL A 420 4.33 -9.55 29.36
CA VAL A 420 3.59 -9.53 30.63
C VAL A 420 2.17 -9.97 30.37
N ILE A 421 1.78 -11.10 30.95
CA ILE A 421 0.45 -11.70 30.76
C ILE A 421 -0.31 -11.63 32.07
N ARG A 422 -1.60 -11.30 32.01
CA ARG A 422 -2.52 -11.48 33.13
C ARG A 422 -3.12 -12.89 33.07
N PRO A 423 -2.74 -13.82 33.98
CA PRO A 423 -3.11 -15.22 33.82
C PRO A 423 -4.62 -15.51 33.96
N SER A 424 -5.38 -14.60 34.58
CA SER A 424 -6.81 -14.80 34.84
C SER A 424 -7.68 -14.75 33.57
N ASP A 425 -7.27 -13.97 32.58
CA ASP A 425 -8.03 -13.69 31.35
C ASP A 425 -7.17 -13.75 30.07
N GLY A 426 -5.88 -14.10 30.20
CA GLY A 426 -4.96 -14.25 29.08
C GLY A 426 -4.55 -12.94 28.42
N HIS A 427 -4.90 -11.78 28.98
CA HIS A 427 -4.56 -10.47 28.40
C HIS A 427 -3.04 -10.26 28.37
N ILE A 428 -2.56 -9.69 27.27
CA ILE A 428 -1.16 -9.28 27.12
C ILE A 428 -1.09 -7.82 27.53
N LEU A 429 -0.60 -7.58 28.75
CA LEU A 429 -0.49 -6.24 29.31
C LEU A 429 0.71 -5.49 28.74
N ALA A 430 1.76 -6.21 28.36
CA ALA A 430 2.92 -5.66 27.67
C ALA A 430 3.60 -6.70 26.76
N ALA A 431 4.14 -6.21 25.66
CA ALA A 431 5.03 -6.91 24.75
C ALA A 431 6.15 -5.93 24.36
N ALA A 432 7.27 -5.98 25.07
CA ALA A 432 8.36 -5.01 25.00
C ALA A 432 9.65 -5.66 24.49
N ASP A 433 10.37 -4.93 23.66
CA ASP A 433 11.72 -5.27 23.19
C ASP A 433 12.69 -4.21 23.72
N GLY A 434 13.90 -4.61 24.08
CA GLY A 434 14.92 -3.66 24.52
C GLY A 434 16.32 -4.25 24.59
N PRO A 435 17.38 -3.43 24.63
CA PRO A 435 17.35 -1.96 24.62
C PRO A 435 16.87 -1.39 23.28
N ALA A 436 16.64 -0.06 23.19
CA ALA A 436 16.01 0.61 22.04
C ALA A 436 16.58 0.24 20.65
N GLU A 437 17.86 -0.11 20.59
CA GLU A 437 18.57 -0.55 19.37
C GLU A 437 18.15 -1.96 18.87
N THR A 438 17.32 -2.67 19.62
CA THR A 438 16.84 -4.01 19.28
C THR A 438 15.87 -3.93 18.10
N SER A 439 16.37 -4.28 16.91
CA SER A 439 15.61 -4.20 15.66
C SER A 439 14.72 -5.41 15.37
N TRP A 440 14.86 -6.51 16.11
CA TRP A 440 14.05 -7.72 15.94
C TRP A 440 12.98 -7.83 17.04
N PRO A 441 11.72 -8.17 16.71
CA PRO A 441 10.63 -8.30 17.68
C PRO A 441 10.78 -9.56 18.55
N LEU A 442 11.67 -9.52 19.55
CA LEU A 442 12.01 -10.63 20.43
C LEU A 442 10.82 -11.12 21.27
N ALA A 443 10.02 -10.19 21.78
CA ALA A 443 8.86 -10.50 22.61
C ALA A 443 7.80 -11.33 21.85
N MET A 444 7.61 -11.04 20.56
CA MET A 444 6.56 -11.65 19.74
C MET A 444 7.05 -12.82 18.90
N SER A 445 8.26 -12.71 18.34
CA SER A 445 8.79 -13.65 17.34
C SER A 445 10.06 -14.37 17.81
N GLY A 446 10.54 -14.11 19.03
CA GLY A 446 11.72 -14.75 19.59
C GLY A 446 11.48 -16.23 19.89
N ALA A 447 12.34 -17.09 19.33
CA ALA A 447 12.34 -18.53 19.61
C ALA A 447 13.61 -18.93 20.35
N TYR A 448 13.49 -19.13 21.67
CA TYR A 448 14.60 -19.46 22.56
C TYR A 448 14.35 -20.77 23.31
N PRO A 449 15.42 -21.52 23.64
CA PRO A 449 15.29 -22.59 24.62
C PRO A 449 14.71 -22.02 25.92
N PRO A 450 13.62 -22.59 26.46
CA PRO A 450 12.93 -22.01 27.63
C PRO A 450 13.75 -22.09 28.93
N GLY A 451 14.87 -22.82 28.90
CA GLY A 451 15.81 -22.91 30.00
C GLY A 451 15.18 -23.49 31.27
N SER A 452 15.65 -23.03 32.44
CA SER A 452 15.19 -23.56 33.73
C SER A 452 13.72 -23.23 34.04
N THR A 453 13.10 -22.26 33.37
CA THR A 453 11.67 -21.95 33.58
C THR A 453 10.77 -23.12 33.17
N PHE A 454 11.17 -23.89 32.16
CA PHE A 454 10.43 -25.06 31.68
C PHE A 454 10.37 -26.22 32.70
N LYS A 455 11.23 -26.19 33.73
CA LYS A 455 11.17 -27.17 34.82
C LYS A 455 9.81 -27.18 35.53
N MET A 456 9.07 -26.07 35.53
CA MET A 456 7.70 -26.03 36.04
C MET A 456 6.75 -26.92 35.24
N VAL A 457 6.87 -26.92 33.90
CA VAL A 457 6.07 -27.76 33.01
C VAL A 457 6.38 -29.23 33.28
N THR A 458 7.65 -29.59 33.39
CA THR A 458 8.03 -30.98 33.64
C THR A 458 7.71 -31.45 35.05
N ALA A 459 7.88 -30.61 36.07
CA ALA A 459 7.41 -30.92 37.41
C ALA A 459 5.90 -31.20 37.42
N LEU A 460 5.11 -30.37 36.72
CA LEU A 460 3.67 -30.60 36.55
C LEU A 460 3.38 -31.92 35.82
N ALA A 461 4.12 -32.24 34.76
CA ALA A 461 3.99 -33.50 34.04
C ALA A 461 4.30 -34.71 34.94
N MET A 462 5.34 -34.63 35.78
CA MET A 462 5.68 -35.66 36.75
C MET A 462 4.57 -35.85 37.79
N LEU A 463 4.05 -34.76 38.36
CA LEU A 463 2.95 -34.81 39.32
C LEU A 463 1.70 -35.44 38.70
N ARG A 464 1.36 -35.08 37.46
CA ARG A 464 0.24 -35.69 36.70
C ARG A 464 0.44 -37.17 36.43
N ASN A 465 1.69 -37.64 36.37
CA ASN A 465 2.06 -39.05 36.24
C ASN A 465 2.24 -39.77 37.59
N GLY A 466 1.80 -39.18 38.70
CA GLY A 466 1.77 -39.82 40.01
C GLY A 466 3.00 -39.59 40.88
N ALA A 467 3.96 -38.75 40.46
CA ALA A 467 4.96 -38.25 41.37
C ALA A 467 4.32 -37.34 42.43
N THR A 468 5.02 -37.17 43.55
CA THR A 468 4.63 -36.29 44.66
C THR A 468 5.74 -35.29 44.94
N PRO A 469 5.49 -34.19 45.67
CA PRO A 469 6.55 -33.29 46.12
C PRO A 469 7.67 -33.99 46.91
N GLU A 470 7.39 -35.14 47.52
CA GLU A 470 8.35 -35.98 48.25
C GLU A 470 9.13 -36.96 47.36
N SER A 471 8.76 -37.10 46.09
CA SER A 471 9.44 -38.01 45.16
C SER A 471 10.87 -37.55 44.88
N THR A 472 11.80 -38.48 44.92
CA THR A 472 13.22 -38.23 44.60
C THR A 472 13.49 -38.55 43.13
N VAL A 473 14.23 -37.67 42.44
CA VAL A 473 14.70 -37.90 41.06
C VAL A 473 16.21 -38.08 41.03
N THR A 474 16.69 -38.92 40.12
CA THR A 474 18.13 -39.06 39.85
C THR A 474 18.60 -37.87 39.04
N CYS A 475 19.60 -37.15 39.54
CA CYS A 475 20.15 -35.95 38.92
C CYS A 475 21.66 -36.17 38.66
N PRO A 476 22.01 -36.95 37.62
CA PRO A 476 23.40 -37.19 37.29
C PRO A 476 24.02 -35.93 36.66
N GLU A 477 25.35 -35.84 36.70
CA GLU A 477 26.08 -34.72 36.08
C GLU A 477 25.87 -34.70 34.55
N THR A 478 25.89 -35.88 33.93
CA THR A 478 25.53 -36.10 32.53
C THR A 478 24.54 -37.25 32.39
N THR A 479 23.73 -37.21 31.34
CA THR A 479 22.86 -38.32 30.93
C THR A 479 22.90 -38.48 29.41
N ASN A 480 22.70 -39.69 28.91
CA ASN A 480 22.62 -39.93 27.46
C ASN A 480 21.17 -40.23 27.07
N ILE A 481 20.61 -39.43 26.17
CA ILE A 481 19.25 -39.59 25.66
C ILE A 481 19.33 -39.71 24.15
N GLY A 482 18.92 -40.86 23.61
CA GLY A 482 18.89 -41.08 22.16
C GLY A 482 20.26 -41.00 21.46
N GLY A 483 21.37 -41.17 22.18
CA GLY A 483 22.73 -41.02 21.65
C GLY A 483 23.36 -39.65 21.88
N THR A 484 22.60 -38.69 22.41
CA THR A 484 23.10 -37.35 22.77
C THR A 484 23.42 -37.30 24.25
N GLU A 485 24.67 -36.96 24.59
CA GLU A 485 25.05 -36.66 25.97
C GLU A 485 24.61 -35.24 26.33
N ILE A 486 23.92 -35.12 27.47
CA ILE A 486 23.37 -33.87 27.97
C ILE A 486 23.89 -33.67 29.39
N SER A 487 24.40 -32.48 29.70
CA SER A 487 24.98 -32.12 31.00
C SER A 487 24.10 -31.14 31.78
N ASN A 488 24.17 -31.19 33.11
CA ASN A 488 23.60 -30.15 33.96
C ASN A 488 24.44 -28.87 33.91
N PHE A 489 23.79 -27.71 33.97
CA PHE A 489 24.45 -26.42 34.07
C PHE A 489 25.32 -26.37 35.35
N ASP A 490 26.58 -25.91 35.21
CA ASP A 490 27.65 -25.91 36.22
C ASP A 490 28.14 -27.28 36.76
N GLY A 491 27.81 -28.41 36.13
CA GLY A 491 28.23 -29.74 36.63
C GLY A 491 27.64 -30.07 38.02
N SER A 492 26.60 -29.33 38.42
CA SER A 492 26.09 -29.34 39.78
C SER A 492 25.21 -30.58 40.03
N SER A 493 25.73 -31.47 40.87
CA SER A 493 24.99 -32.62 41.42
C SER A 493 24.24 -32.15 42.68
N GLY A 494 22.94 -31.83 42.57
CA GLY A 494 22.17 -31.50 43.78
C GLY A 494 20.83 -30.77 43.63
N LEU A 495 20.44 -30.29 42.44
CA LEU A 495 19.11 -29.73 42.26
C LEU A 495 18.06 -30.84 42.27
N ARG A 496 17.04 -30.71 43.12
CA ARG A 496 15.90 -31.65 43.25
C ARG A 496 15.06 -31.76 41.97
N VAL A 497 15.32 -30.90 40.98
CA VAL A 497 14.85 -31.02 39.59
C VAL A 497 16.03 -30.63 38.68
N GLY A 498 16.91 -31.59 38.39
CA GLY A 498 17.91 -31.49 37.32
C GLY A 498 17.33 -31.81 35.96
N LEU A 499 18.19 -31.78 34.93
CA LEU A 499 17.95 -32.18 33.53
C LEU A 499 16.52 -32.66 33.24
N VAL A 500 15.69 -31.68 32.91
CA VAL A 500 14.36 -31.90 32.42
C VAL A 500 14.47 -32.04 30.90
N VAL A 501 14.25 -33.25 30.42
CA VAL A 501 14.13 -33.57 28.99
C VAL A 501 12.73 -34.04 28.71
#